data_AF-A0A4D4KHC9-F1
#
_entry.id   AF-A0A4D4KHC9-F1
#
_cell.length_a   1.000
_cell.length_b   1.000
_cell.length_c   1.000
_cell.angle_alpha   90.00
_cell.angle_beta   90.00
_cell.angle_gamma   90.00
#
_symmetry.space_group_name_H-M   'P 1'
#
loop_
_entity.id
_entity.type
_entity.pdbx_description
1 polymer ?
#
loop_
_entity_poly.entity_id
_entity_poly.type
_entity_poly.pdbx_seq_one_letter_code
_entity_poly.pdbx_strand_id
1 'polypeptide(L)'
;MPRPRSLTPDQLASAALAVLDREGLAGLSMRAVAKELGMSTMALYRYVDDREELEGLVVERVLSAVDTTPPEPGAPWDDRLRIMVGRLRDTIIAHPAVLPLTLTHRHRSPSGLRWSETALAILTEAGLDGERRVLALRALLGYVIGAIQLEHLGPLSGAGTVTIAELPSDAFPYMAETARQARSVGVEREFFGGWRYSCAGWAASRHGSTLGAAPLVWVASSAFLPATLGHAARIPSMGGTMTAEPLPAWAFPPPGGFTADDLDRMPELPPHTELIDGSLVFVSPQKYFHSLAMYLLEKGLRASVPESLRVCREMTIALDKRNRPEPDIAILRAEAVTTEAHETGFQAADAVLVVEVVSPESESRDRKRKPQLYAEAGIPHFWLVEHGEGRRPVVQVFELNTVTRTYVPTGIYHERIKLPVPFTIDIDLTEIDHL
;
A
#
# COMPACT_ATOMS: atom_id res chain seq x y z
N MET A 1 41.39 -6.58 -15.86
CA MET A 1 40.42 -5.49 -15.63
C MET A 1 40.16 -5.39 -14.13
N PRO A 2 40.08 -4.20 -13.51
CA PRO A 2 39.66 -4.10 -12.12
C PRO A 2 38.22 -4.61 -12.01
N ARG A 3 37.91 -5.41 -10.98
CA ARG A 3 36.51 -5.78 -10.69
C ARG A 3 35.68 -4.50 -10.54
N PRO A 4 34.49 -4.39 -11.15
CA PRO A 4 33.60 -3.26 -10.88
C PRO A 4 33.34 -3.21 -9.36
N ARG A 5 33.50 -2.03 -8.75
CA ARG A 5 33.21 -1.79 -7.33
C ARG A 5 31.78 -2.26 -7.06
N SER A 6 31.60 -3.15 -6.07
CA SER A 6 30.28 -3.60 -5.61
C SER A 6 29.46 -2.38 -5.17
N LEU A 7 28.21 -2.31 -5.60
CA LEU A 7 27.30 -1.23 -5.21
C LEU A 7 27.06 -1.27 -3.69
N THR A 8 27.12 -0.12 -3.02
CA THR A 8 26.78 -0.04 -1.60
C THR A 8 25.27 0.22 -1.40
N PRO A 9 24.69 -0.14 -0.25
CA PRO A 9 23.29 0.22 0.07
C PRO A 9 23.02 1.73 -0.01
N ASP A 10 24.01 2.56 0.35
CA ASP A 10 23.91 4.02 0.26
C ASP A 10 23.83 4.53 -1.19
N GLN A 11 24.63 3.94 -2.09
CA GLN A 11 24.58 4.25 -3.52
C GLN A 11 23.25 3.83 -4.14
N LEU A 12 22.73 2.67 -3.74
CA LEU A 12 21.43 2.17 -4.14
C LEU A 12 20.30 3.10 -3.69
N ALA A 13 20.27 3.44 -2.40
CA ALA A 13 19.28 4.34 -1.83
C ALA A 13 19.34 5.73 -2.46
N SER A 14 20.55 6.24 -2.73
CA SER A 14 20.74 7.54 -3.39
C SER A 14 20.18 7.58 -4.81
N ALA A 15 20.40 6.52 -5.60
CA ALA A 15 19.84 6.41 -6.94
C ALA A 15 18.31 6.29 -6.91
N ALA A 16 17.77 5.49 -5.98
CA ALA A 16 16.32 5.37 -5.81
C ALA A 16 15.67 6.69 -5.35
N LEU A 17 16.31 7.41 -4.43
CA LEU A 17 15.87 8.73 -4.00
C LEU A 17 15.89 9.74 -5.17
N ALA A 18 16.91 9.72 -6.03
CA ALA A 18 16.97 10.59 -7.21
C ALA A 18 15.84 10.32 -8.21
N VAL A 19 15.46 9.05 -8.41
CA VAL A 19 14.29 8.69 -9.22
C VAL A 19 13.01 9.19 -8.54
N LEU A 20 12.87 8.97 -7.23
CA LEU A 20 11.71 9.38 -6.45
C LEU A 20 11.49 10.90 -6.48
N ASP A 21 12.55 11.69 -6.31
CA ASP A 21 12.46 13.16 -6.34
C ASP A 21 12.08 13.69 -7.73
N ARG A 22 12.53 13.00 -8.80
CA ARG A 22 12.29 13.42 -10.19
C ARG A 22 10.91 12.99 -10.70
N GLU A 23 10.50 11.77 -10.40
CA GLU A 23 9.36 11.11 -11.04
C GLU A 23 8.22 10.82 -10.05
N GLY A 24 8.41 11.14 -8.77
CA GLY A 24 7.47 10.84 -7.70
C GLY A 24 7.37 9.34 -7.43
N LEU A 25 6.52 9.00 -6.47
CA LEU A 25 6.34 7.62 -6.02
C LEU A 25 5.84 6.67 -7.13
N ALA A 26 5.04 7.20 -8.06
CA ALA A 26 4.53 6.44 -9.21
C ALA A 26 5.65 6.06 -10.20
N GLY A 27 6.69 6.89 -10.33
CA GLY A 27 7.86 6.62 -11.17
C GLY A 27 8.91 5.70 -10.53
N LEU A 28 8.92 5.60 -9.19
CA LEU A 28 9.85 4.74 -8.47
C LEU A 28 9.59 3.26 -8.82
N SER A 29 10.46 2.66 -9.62
CA SER A 29 10.38 1.25 -10.01
C SER A 29 11.78 0.63 -10.08
N MET A 30 11.86 -0.69 -9.91
CA MET A 30 13.13 -1.43 -10.00
C MET A 30 13.86 -1.15 -11.32
N ARG A 31 13.12 -1.03 -12.43
CA ARG A 31 13.69 -0.72 -13.75
C ARG A 31 14.22 0.71 -13.84
N ALA A 32 13.49 1.69 -13.30
CA ALA A 32 13.93 3.08 -13.31
C ALA A 32 15.21 3.26 -12.48
N VAL A 33 15.30 2.63 -11.31
CA VAL A 33 16.50 2.66 -10.46
C VAL A 33 17.67 1.91 -11.08
N ALA A 34 17.44 0.76 -11.71
CA ALA A 34 18.49 0.05 -12.44
C ALA A 34 19.05 0.90 -13.60
N LYS A 35 18.17 1.60 -14.33
CA LYS A 35 18.56 2.54 -15.39
C LYS A 35 19.37 3.71 -14.84
N GLU A 36 18.95 4.30 -13.72
CA GLU A 36 19.69 5.36 -13.02
C GLU A 36 21.11 4.90 -12.65
N LEU A 37 21.25 3.64 -12.23
CA LEU A 37 22.52 3.03 -11.87
C LEU A 37 23.35 2.49 -13.06
N GLY A 38 22.84 2.62 -14.29
CA GLY A 38 23.51 2.10 -15.49
C GLY A 38 23.65 0.58 -15.52
N MET A 39 22.74 -0.17 -14.87
CA MET A 39 22.78 -1.63 -14.80
C MET A 39 21.45 -2.28 -15.19
N SER A 40 21.43 -3.60 -15.33
CA SER A 40 20.19 -4.35 -15.59
C SER A 40 19.37 -4.50 -14.31
N THR A 41 18.03 -4.60 -14.44
CA THR A 41 17.14 -4.86 -13.29
C THR A 41 17.50 -6.15 -12.55
N MET A 42 17.88 -7.21 -13.28
CA MET A 42 18.35 -8.46 -12.68
C MET A 42 19.65 -8.29 -11.88
N ALA A 43 20.50 -7.33 -12.24
CA ALA A 43 21.70 -7.01 -11.46
C ALA A 43 21.36 -6.26 -10.17
N LEU A 44 20.29 -5.46 -10.18
CA LEU A 44 19.80 -4.73 -9.01
C LEU A 44 19.31 -5.68 -7.92
N TYR A 45 18.59 -6.74 -8.31
CA TYR A 45 18.06 -7.76 -7.38
C TYR A 45 19.14 -8.54 -6.59
N ARG A 46 20.42 -8.39 -6.92
CA ARG A 46 21.52 -8.94 -6.09
C ARG A 46 21.82 -8.10 -4.85
N TYR A 47 21.32 -6.87 -4.79
CA TYR A 47 21.56 -5.92 -3.71
C TYR A 47 20.31 -5.64 -2.88
N VAL A 48 19.14 -6.02 -3.40
CA VAL A 48 17.85 -5.77 -2.78
C VAL A 48 16.83 -6.79 -3.28
N ASP A 49 16.07 -7.38 -2.37
CA ASP A 49 15.13 -8.48 -2.61
C ASP A 49 13.87 -8.01 -3.34
N ASP A 50 13.44 -6.77 -3.11
CA ASP A 50 12.33 -6.11 -3.81
C ASP A 50 12.28 -4.60 -3.64
N ARG A 51 11.25 -4.02 -4.26
CA ARG A 51 10.86 -2.63 -4.11
C ARG A 51 10.63 -2.23 -2.64
N GLU A 52 10.10 -3.11 -1.79
CA GLU A 52 9.80 -2.77 -0.40
C GLU A 52 11.08 -2.55 0.40
N GLU A 53 12.06 -3.45 0.23
CA GLU A 53 13.38 -3.26 0.81
C GLU A 53 14.07 -2.01 0.25
N LEU A 54 13.94 -1.74 -1.06
CA LEU A 54 14.48 -0.52 -1.68
C LEU A 54 13.88 0.76 -1.08
N GLU A 55 12.56 0.78 -0.88
CA GLU A 55 11.86 1.90 -0.23
C GLU A 55 12.33 2.09 1.22
N GLY A 56 12.56 0.99 1.95
CA GLY A 56 13.15 1.03 3.29
C GLY A 56 14.54 1.67 3.31
N LEU A 57 15.39 1.32 2.32
CA LEU A 57 16.72 1.93 2.16
C LEU A 57 16.64 3.42 1.85
N VAL A 58 15.69 3.85 1.02
CA VAL A 58 15.44 5.27 0.73
C VAL A 58 15.04 6.02 2.00
N VAL A 59 14.11 5.45 2.79
CA VAL A 59 13.67 6.08 4.04
C VAL A 59 14.81 6.18 5.05
N GLU A 60 15.59 5.11 5.26
CA GLU A 60 16.76 5.18 6.13
C GLU A 60 17.78 6.21 5.62
N ARG A 61 18.00 6.30 4.31
CA ARG A 61 18.94 7.26 3.73
C ARG A 61 18.54 8.71 3.98
N VAL A 62 17.25 9.03 3.90
CA VAL A 62 16.76 10.38 4.24
C VAL A 62 16.82 10.59 5.76
N LEU A 63 16.30 9.66 6.56
CA LEU A 63 16.19 9.83 8.01
C LEU A 63 17.54 9.80 8.74
N SER A 64 18.57 9.16 8.16
CA SER A 64 19.93 9.16 8.70
C SER A 64 20.60 10.54 8.73
N ALA A 65 20.10 11.50 7.97
CA ALA A 65 20.56 12.89 8.04
C ALA A 65 19.95 13.67 9.22
N VAL A 66 18.91 13.13 9.87
CA VAL A 66 18.26 13.77 11.02
C VAL A 66 19.20 13.70 12.23
N ASP A 67 19.54 14.85 12.82
CA ASP A 67 20.22 14.89 14.11
C ASP A 67 19.29 14.36 15.22
N THR A 68 19.59 13.17 15.72
CA THR A 68 18.81 12.49 16.77
C THR A 68 19.33 12.77 18.18
N THR A 69 20.36 13.61 18.31
CA THR A 69 20.98 13.94 19.60
C THR A 69 19.95 14.62 20.51
N PRO A 70 19.71 14.11 21.73
CA PRO A 70 18.78 14.73 22.67
C PRO A 70 19.13 16.20 22.92
N PRO A 71 18.16 17.13 22.78
CA PRO A 71 18.37 18.52 23.16
C PRO A 71 18.67 18.65 24.67
N GLU A 72 19.33 19.75 25.04
CA GLU A 72 19.85 20.01 26.39
C GLU A 72 18.86 19.62 27.50
N PRO A 73 19.27 18.76 28.46
CA PRO A 73 18.46 18.43 29.63
C PRO A 73 18.15 19.69 30.46
N GLY A 74 16.91 19.85 30.89
CA GLY A 74 16.47 20.98 31.75
C GLY A 74 15.78 22.13 31.02
N ALA A 75 15.89 22.21 29.69
CA ALA A 75 15.01 23.08 28.89
C ALA A 75 13.55 22.58 28.92
N PRO A 76 12.55 23.47 28.70
CA PRO A 76 11.15 23.06 28.60
C PRO A 76 10.96 21.93 27.59
N TRP A 77 10.20 20.91 27.99
CA TRP A 77 9.99 19.70 27.18
C TRP A 77 9.41 20.00 25.79
N ASP A 78 8.56 21.03 25.67
CA ASP A 78 7.92 21.47 24.43
C ASP A 78 8.91 22.18 23.50
N ASP A 79 9.86 22.94 24.05
CA ASP A 79 10.98 23.50 23.29
C ASP A 79 11.92 22.40 22.77
N ARG A 80 12.19 21.38 23.59
CA ARG A 80 13.01 20.23 23.19
C ARG A 80 12.34 19.42 22.07
N LEU A 81 11.04 19.17 22.18
CA LEU A 81 10.29 18.53 21.08
C LEU A 81 10.20 19.42 19.84
N ARG A 82 10.07 20.74 19.99
CA ARG A 82 10.09 21.70 18.88
C ARG A 82 11.40 21.58 18.07
N ILE A 83 12.54 21.44 18.75
CA ILE A 83 13.85 21.21 18.12
C ILE A 83 13.85 19.88 17.35
N MET A 84 13.40 18.79 17.98
CA MET A 84 13.37 17.46 17.34
C MET A 84 12.48 17.43 16.11
N VAL A 85 11.30 18.07 16.18
CA VAL A 85 10.33 18.19 15.09
C VAL A 85 10.87 19.07 13.97
N GLY A 86 11.54 20.18 14.29
CA GLY A 86 12.21 21.03 13.32
C GLY A 86 13.29 20.29 12.52
N ARG A 87 14.19 19.57 13.21
CA ARG A 87 15.25 18.76 12.56
C ARG A 87 14.69 17.72 11.58
N LEU A 88 13.59 17.07 11.95
CA LEU A 88 12.91 16.11 11.07
C LEU A 88 12.30 16.81 9.86
N ARG A 89 11.60 17.93 10.06
CA ARG A 89 11.03 18.74 8.98
C ARG A 89 12.10 19.21 7.99
N ASP A 90 13.18 19.82 8.47
CA ASP A 90 14.24 20.38 7.64
C ASP A 90 14.89 19.32 6.75
N THR A 91 15.00 18.08 7.26
CA THR A 91 15.52 16.95 6.52
C THR A 91 14.54 16.46 5.44
N ILE A 92 13.25 16.34 5.77
CA ILE A 92 12.24 15.79 4.86
C ILE A 92 11.84 16.79 3.78
N ILE A 93 11.87 18.10 4.04
CA ILE A 93 11.53 19.14 3.05
C ILE A 93 12.47 19.10 1.84
N ALA A 94 13.71 18.62 2.00
CA ALA A 94 14.61 18.41 0.87
C ALA A 94 14.12 17.31 -0.10
N HIS A 95 13.29 16.38 0.37
CA HIS A 95 12.82 15.19 -0.35
C HIS A 95 11.33 14.91 -0.08
N PRO A 96 10.39 15.81 -0.38
CA PRO A 96 9.00 15.71 0.06
C PRO A 96 8.28 14.47 -0.51
N ALA A 97 8.73 13.95 -1.65
CA ALA A 97 8.21 12.73 -2.26
C ALA A 97 8.43 11.46 -1.40
N VAL A 98 9.30 11.51 -0.38
CA VAL A 98 9.56 10.41 0.56
C VAL A 98 8.48 10.27 1.65
N LEU A 99 7.61 11.26 1.83
CA LEU A 99 6.61 11.28 2.91
C LEU A 99 5.70 10.04 2.92
N PRO A 100 5.13 9.58 1.78
CA PRO A 100 4.31 8.36 1.77
C PRO A 100 5.11 7.12 2.20
N LEU A 101 6.38 7.02 1.79
CA LEU A 101 7.25 5.90 2.16
C LEU A 101 7.63 5.94 3.65
N THR A 102 7.76 7.13 4.21
CA THR A 102 8.04 7.31 5.65
C THR A 102 6.87 6.83 6.51
N LEU A 103 5.63 6.92 5.99
CA LEU A 103 4.45 6.41 6.69
C LEU A 103 4.47 4.89 6.85
N THR A 104 4.91 4.18 5.81
CA THR A 104 4.94 2.71 5.76
C THR A 104 6.21 2.15 6.38
N HIS A 105 7.39 2.73 6.11
CA HIS A 105 8.68 2.07 6.36
C HIS A 105 9.49 2.59 7.55
N ARG A 106 9.08 3.71 8.20
CA ARG A 106 9.86 4.30 9.32
C ARG A 106 10.15 3.33 10.47
N HIS A 107 9.31 2.33 10.67
CA HIS A 107 9.47 1.32 11.73
C HIS A 107 10.66 0.37 11.47
N ARG A 108 11.17 0.33 10.23
CA ARG A 108 12.36 -0.44 9.82
C ARG A 108 13.62 0.41 9.73
N SER A 109 13.51 1.73 9.88
CA SER A 109 14.64 2.67 9.84
C SER A 109 15.25 2.82 11.23
N PRO A 110 16.51 2.39 11.47
CA PRO A 110 17.19 2.65 12.73
C PRO A 110 17.23 4.14 13.11
N SER A 111 17.37 5.03 12.13
CA SER A 111 17.40 6.48 12.37
C SER A 111 16.02 7.03 12.78
N GLY A 112 14.94 6.56 12.15
CA GLY A 112 13.57 6.86 12.55
C GLY A 112 13.23 6.34 13.95
N LEU A 113 13.70 5.14 14.31
CA LEU A 113 13.54 4.57 15.64
C LEU A 113 14.30 5.38 16.70
N ARG A 114 15.55 5.78 16.44
CA ARG A 114 16.33 6.64 17.35
C ARG A 114 15.66 7.99 17.58
N TRP A 115 15.18 8.62 16.52
CA TRP A 115 14.45 9.89 16.65
C TRP A 115 13.19 9.72 17.51
N SER A 116 12.44 8.64 17.29
CA SER A 116 11.22 8.32 18.06
C SER A 116 11.54 8.06 19.53
N GLU A 117 12.62 7.34 19.82
CA GLU A 117 13.09 7.08 21.17
C GLU A 117 13.45 8.37 21.92
N THR A 118 14.21 9.28 21.28
CA THR A 118 14.52 10.59 21.85
C THR A 118 13.25 11.42 22.11
N ALA A 119 12.28 11.42 21.19
CA ALA A 119 11.01 12.10 21.39
C ALA A 119 10.18 11.48 22.53
N LEU A 120 10.14 10.15 22.63
CA LEU A 120 9.48 9.42 23.70
C LEU A 120 10.11 9.71 25.07
N ALA A 121 11.43 9.81 25.16
CA ALA A 121 12.13 10.19 26.38
C ALA A 121 11.69 11.59 26.85
N ILE A 122 11.65 12.57 25.93
CA ILE A 122 11.20 13.94 26.25
C ILE A 122 9.73 13.95 26.70
N LEU A 123 8.86 13.19 26.02
CA LEU A 123 7.44 13.05 26.40
C LEU A 123 7.28 12.43 27.80
N THR A 124 8.13 11.45 28.12
CA THR A 124 8.15 10.78 29.43
C THR A 124 8.57 11.74 30.54
N GLU A 125 9.64 12.52 30.34
CA GLU A 125 10.05 13.58 31.26
C GLU A 125 8.95 14.64 31.46
N ALA A 126 8.09 14.81 30.46
CA ALA A 126 6.93 15.66 30.50
C ALA A 126 5.74 15.10 31.31
N GLY A 127 5.83 13.86 31.81
CA GLY A 127 4.76 13.16 32.55
C GLY A 127 3.71 12.51 31.64
N LEU A 128 4.02 12.32 30.36
CA LEU A 128 3.16 11.57 29.43
C LEU A 128 3.63 10.13 29.36
N ASP A 129 2.91 9.24 30.04
CA ASP A 129 3.19 7.81 30.13
C ASP A 129 2.05 6.95 29.59
N GLY A 130 2.34 5.65 29.39
CA GLY A 130 1.36 4.65 28.96
C GLY A 130 0.65 5.05 27.66
N GLU A 131 -0.68 4.95 27.66
CA GLU A 131 -1.53 5.31 26.52
C GLU A 131 -1.33 6.76 26.07
N ARG A 132 -1.18 7.71 27.01
CA ARG A 132 -0.96 9.13 26.67
C ARG A 132 0.32 9.33 25.87
N ARG A 133 1.37 8.56 26.18
CA ARG A 133 2.64 8.61 25.45
C ARG A 133 2.50 8.07 24.03
N VAL A 134 1.75 6.98 23.86
CA VAL A 134 1.43 6.40 22.54
C VAL A 134 0.66 7.41 21.69
N LEU A 135 -0.40 8.00 22.25
CA LEU A 135 -1.22 9.01 21.56
C LEU A 135 -0.42 10.26 21.22
N ALA A 136 0.44 10.74 22.13
CA ALA A 136 1.29 11.90 21.90
C ALA A 136 2.31 11.64 20.78
N LEU A 137 3.01 10.50 20.77
CA LEU A 137 3.93 10.15 19.68
C LEU A 137 3.18 10.03 18.34
N ARG A 138 1.99 9.40 18.33
CA ARG A 138 1.20 9.26 17.10
C ARG A 138 0.72 10.60 16.57
N ALA A 139 0.27 11.49 17.45
CA ALA A 139 -0.13 12.85 17.12
C ALA A 139 1.06 13.71 16.64
N LEU A 140 2.23 13.56 17.26
CA LEU A 140 3.46 14.21 16.84
C LEU A 140 3.83 13.81 15.41
N LEU A 141 3.89 12.50 15.12
CA LEU A 141 4.18 11.99 13.78
C LEU A 141 3.13 12.44 12.76
N GLY A 142 1.85 12.38 13.12
CA GLY A 142 0.75 12.85 12.26
C GLY A 142 0.85 14.34 11.95
N TYR A 143 1.20 15.16 12.95
CA TYR A 143 1.40 16.60 12.80
C TYR A 143 2.53 16.90 11.81
N VAL A 144 3.72 16.32 12.02
CA VAL A 144 4.89 16.58 11.16
C VAL A 144 4.60 16.18 9.72
N ILE A 145 4.08 14.97 9.51
CA ILE A 145 3.80 14.46 8.17
C ILE A 145 2.72 15.31 7.49
N GLY A 146 1.62 15.58 8.18
CA GLY A 146 0.52 16.36 7.63
C GLY A 146 0.92 17.81 7.31
N ALA A 147 1.69 18.44 8.19
CA ALA A 147 2.14 19.82 7.97
C ALA A 147 3.11 19.93 6.80
N ILE A 148 4.06 19.00 6.64
CA ILE A 148 4.97 19.00 5.48
C ILE A 148 4.20 18.68 4.18
N GLN A 149 3.21 17.76 4.22
CA GLN A 149 2.36 17.49 3.07
C GLN A 149 1.55 18.72 2.65
N LEU A 150 0.96 19.45 3.60
CA LEU A 150 0.24 20.70 3.33
C LEU A 150 1.17 21.75 2.75
N GLU A 151 2.37 21.92 3.33
CA GLU A 151 3.38 22.84 2.83
C GLU A 151 3.76 22.54 1.37
N HIS A 152 3.86 21.27 0.99
CA HIS A 152 4.26 20.87 -0.36
C HIS A 152 3.10 20.83 -1.38
N LEU A 153 1.96 20.26 -1.02
CA LEU A 153 0.85 19.98 -1.94
C LEU A 153 -0.25 21.06 -1.94
N GLY A 154 -0.37 21.82 -0.85
CA GLY A 154 -1.42 22.82 -0.67
C GLY A 154 -0.95 24.02 0.15
N PRO A 155 0.14 24.70 -0.24
CA PRO A 155 0.68 25.81 0.54
C PRO A 155 -0.36 26.92 0.70
N LEU A 156 -0.35 27.63 1.83
CA LEU A 156 -1.26 28.76 2.08
C LEU A 156 -1.09 29.91 1.05
N SER A 157 0.09 30.02 0.43
CA SER A 157 0.36 30.95 -0.67
C SER A 157 -0.13 30.46 -2.04
N GLY A 158 -0.59 29.22 -2.15
CA GLY A 158 -0.95 28.55 -3.38
C GLY A 158 -2.32 28.92 -3.95
N ALA A 159 -2.58 28.48 -5.19
CA ALA A 159 -3.78 28.81 -5.95
C ALA A 159 -5.08 28.37 -5.27
N GLY A 160 -5.08 27.24 -4.56
CA GLY A 160 -6.26 26.77 -3.81
C GLY A 160 -6.74 27.78 -2.77
N THR A 161 -5.82 28.35 -2.00
CA THR A 161 -6.13 29.39 -1.00
C THR A 161 -6.60 30.68 -1.67
N VAL A 162 -6.08 31.03 -2.85
CA VAL A 162 -6.57 32.17 -3.64
C VAL A 162 -8.03 31.97 -4.05
N THR A 163 -8.37 30.80 -4.59
CA THR A 163 -9.74 30.46 -4.98
C THR A 163 -10.70 30.50 -3.78
N ILE A 164 -10.29 29.98 -2.63
CA ILE A 164 -11.12 30.00 -1.41
C ILE A 164 -11.34 31.45 -0.92
N ALA A 165 -10.33 32.31 -1.01
CA ALA A 165 -10.42 33.72 -0.60
C ALA A 165 -11.44 34.54 -1.41
N GLU A 166 -11.76 34.09 -2.62
CA GLU A 166 -12.70 34.70 -3.57
C GLU A 166 -14.12 34.12 -3.49
N LEU A 167 -14.35 33.12 -2.63
CA LEU A 167 -15.69 32.54 -2.45
C LEU A 167 -16.72 33.60 -2.00
N PRO A 168 -18.00 33.45 -2.42
CA PRO A 168 -19.07 34.35 -1.99
C PRO A 168 -19.17 34.38 -0.46
N SER A 169 -18.94 35.55 0.13
CA SER A 169 -18.88 35.72 1.59
C SER A 169 -20.24 35.57 2.28
N ASP A 170 -21.34 35.67 1.53
CA ASP A 170 -22.70 35.38 1.98
C ASP A 170 -22.93 33.87 2.18
N ALA A 171 -22.33 33.02 1.35
CA ALA A 171 -22.41 31.57 1.46
C ALA A 171 -21.29 30.95 2.32
N PHE A 172 -20.06 31.50 2.24
CA PHE A 172 -18.86 30.96 2.88
C PHE A 172 -18.08 32.03 3.67
N PRO A 173 -18.71 32.70 4.66
CA PRO A 173 -18.10 33.85 5.35
C PRO A 173 -16.75 33.52 5.99
N TYR A 174 -16.69 32.44 6.78
CA TYR A 174 -15.47 32.06 7.50
C TYR A 174 -14.37 31.53 6.59
N MET A 175 -14.69 30.70 5.60
CA MET A 175 -13.68 30.16 4.67
C MET A 175 -13.02 31.27 3.87
N ALA A 176 -13.81 32.18 3.31
CA ALA A 176 -13.29 33.29 2.52
C ALA A 176 -12.46 34.26 3.40
N GLU A 177 -12.91 34.55 4.62
CA GLU A 177 -12.15 35.37 5.57
C GLU A 177 -10.82 34.74 5.98
N THR A 178 -10.84 33.47 6.41
CA THR A 178 -9.65 32.74 6.83
C THR A 178 -8.64 32.63 5.69
N ALA A 179 -9.07 32.31 4.46
CA ALA A 179 -8.18 32.22 3.31
C ALA A 179 -7.54 33.56 2.92
N ARG A 180 -8.25 34.68 3.09
CA ARG A 180 -7.67 36.02 2.91
C ARG A 180 -6.55 36.30 3.90
N GLN A 181 -6.72 35.87 5.15
CA GLN A 181 -5.71 36.03 6.21
C GLN A 181 -4.56 35.03 6.08
N ALA A 182 -4.84 33.80 5.64
CA ALA A 182 -3.88 32.69 5.55
C ALA A 182 -2.64 33.05 4.73
N ARG A 183 -2.79 33.87 3.68
CA ARG A 183 -1.67 34.32 2.83
C ARG A 183 -0.63 35.18 3.58
N SER A 184 -0.98 35.73 4.74
CA SER A 184 -0.04 36.50 5.58
C SER A 184 0.73 35.63 6.58
N VAL A 185 0.38 34.34 6.69
CA VAL A 185 1.04 33.39 7.57
C VAL A 185 2.22 32.76 6.82
N GLY A 186 3.44 33.10 7.26
CA GLY A 186 4.65 32.47 6.70
C GLY A 186 4.79 31.02 7.14
N VAL A 187 5.46 30.21 6.31
CA VAL A 187 5.61 28.76 6.46
C VAL A 187 6.15 28.34 7.84
N GLU A 188 7.18 29.02 8.34
CA GLU A 188 7.73 28.75 9.68
C GLU A 188 6.71 29.00 10.80
N ARG A 189 5.88 30.05 10.66
CA ARG A 189 4.82 30.37 11.61
C ARG A 189 3.66 29.39 11.49
N GLU A 190 3.34 28.93 10.28
CA GLU A 190 2.33 27.90 10.05
C GLU A 190 2.72 26.60 10.77
N PHE A 191 3.95 26.12 10.56
CA PHE A 191 4.45 24.90 11.17
C PHE A 191 4.63 25.03 12.70
N PHE A 192 5.40 26.00 13.19
CA PHE A 192 5.59 26.09 14.65
C PHE A 192 4.36 26.63 15.38
N GLY A 193 3.48 27.36 14.70
CA GLY A 193 2.19 27.80 15.24
C GLY A 193 1.23 26.63 15.45
N GLY A 194 1.09 25.75 14.45
CA GLY A 194 0.29 24.53 14.56
C GLY A 194 0.81 23.60 15.67
N TRP A 195 2.13 23.40 15.74
CA TRP A 195 2.78 22.58 16.77
C TRP A 195 2.43 23.01 18.20
N ARG A 196 2.36 24.31 18.46
CA ARG A 196 2.05 24.84 19.80
C ARG A 196 0.68 24.42 20.30
N TYR A 197 -0.31 24.27 19.42
CA TYR A 197 -1.64 23.79 19.82
C TYR A 197 -1.59 22.32 20.27
N SER A 198 -0.79 21.48 19.61
CA SER A 198 -0.55 20.09 20.02
C SER A 198 0.10 20.02 21.41
N CYS A 199 1.16 20.81 21.64
CA CYS A 199 1.82 20.87 22.94
C CYS A 199 0.90 21.36 24.06
N ALA A 200 0.10 22.40 23.79
CA ALA A 200 -0.87 22.92 24.77
C ALA A 200 -1.93 21.86 25.13
N GLY A 201 -2.43 21.12 24.14
CA GLY A 201 -3.36 20.01 24.36
C GLY A 201 -2.76 18.90 25.23
N TRP A 202 -1.50 18.53 25.01
CA TRP A 202 -0.82 17.53 25.84
C TRP A 202 -0.44 18.04 27.22
N ALA A 203 -0.13 19.33 27.38
CA ALA A 203 0.10 19.93 28.68
C ALA A 203 -1.18 19.88 29.55
N ALA A 204 -2.32 20.21 28.94
CA ALA A 204 -3.62 20.16 29.61
C ALA A 204 -4.04 18.74 30.05
N SER A 205 -3.66 17.71 29.28
CA SER A 205 -4.00 16.32 29.60
C SER A 205 -3.16 15.68 30.71
N ARG A 206 -2.11 16.37 31.21
CA ARG A 206 -1.24 15.88 32.30
C ARG A 206 -1.93 15.82 33.66
N HIS A 207 -2.95 16.65 33.89
CA HIS A 207 -3.49 16.91 35.23
C HIS A 207 -4.76 16.12 35.54
N GLY A 208 -5.02 15.01 34.82
CA GLY A 208 -6.17 14.14 35.09
C GLY A 208 -7.52 14.72 34.70
N SER A 209 -7.56 15.91 34.10
CA SER A 209 -8.74 16.42 33.43
C SER A 209 -9.05 15.50 32.26
N THR A 210 -10.09 14.68 32.39
CA THR A 210 -10.77 14.09 31.23
C THR A 210 -11.17 15.26 30.34
N LEU A 211 -10.39 15.52 29.29
CA LEU A 211 -10.87 16.25 28.13
C LEU A 211 -12.05 15.41 27.64
N GLY A 212 -13.27 15.79 28.05
CA GLY A 212 -14.49 15.26 27.47
C GLY A 212 -14.31 15.35 25.97
N ALA A 213 -14.45 14.20 25.30
CA ALA A 213 -14.12 13.97 23.91
C ALA A 213 -14.39 15.21 23.03
N ALA A 214 -13.38 16.06 22.87
CA ALA A 214 -13.37 17.03 21.80
C ALA A 214 -12.93 16.22 20.58
N PRO A 215 -13.70 16.20 19.48
CA PRO A 215 -13.30 15.46 18.31
C PRO A 215 -12.01 16.10 17.84
N LEU A 216 -10.91 15.35 17.94
CA LEU A 216 -9.75 15.56 17.09
C LEU A 216 -10.27 15.40 15.68
N VAL A 217 -10.63 16.52 15.05
CA VAL A 217 -10.95 16.58 13.62
C VAL A 217 -9.68 16.16 12.90
N TRP A 218 -9.59 14.87 12.62
CA TRP A 218 -8.65 14.32 11.68
C TRP A 218 -9.02 14.87 10.31
N VAL A 219 -8.22 15.79 9.79
CA VAL A 219 -8.11 15.92 8.34
C VAL A 219 -7.27 14.73 7.90
N ALA A 220 -7.93 13.61 7.62
CA ALA A 220 -7.39 12.66 6.68
C ALA A 220 -7.33 13.39 5.33
N SER A 221 -6.14 13.89 4.97
CA SER A 221 -5.85 14.36 3.62
C SER A 221 -5.90 13.17 2.67
N SER A 222 -7.11 12.79 2.28
CA SER A 222 -7.40 11.88 1.19
C SER A 222 -8.58 12.44 0.40
N ALA A 223 -8.40 13.65 -0.14
CA ALA A 223 -9.24 14.23 -1.18
C ALA A 223 -8.49 15.37 -1.90
N PHE A 224 -7.40 15.05 -2.59
CA PHE A 224 -6.95 15.86 -3.73
C PHE A 224 -6.53 14.91 -4.84
N LEU A 225 -7.53 14.48 -5.61
CA LEU A 225 -7.33 14.03 -6.99
C LEU A 225 -6.74 15.20 -7.79
N PRO A 226 -5.76 14.98 -8.69
CA PRO A 226 -5.32 16.02 -9.58
C PRO A 226 -6.49 16.43 -10.49
N ALA A 227 -6.85 17.71 -10.46
CA ALA A 227 -7.84 18.27 -11.36
C ALA A 227 -7.29 18.27 -12.80
N THR A 228 -7.57 17.23 -13.58
CA THR A 228 -7.60 17.34 -15.03
C THR A 228 -8.91 18.01 -15.43
N LEU A 229 -8.88 19.33 -15.53
CA LEU A 229 -9.98 20.13 -16.09
C LEU A 229 -10.13 19.80 -17.58
N GLY A 230 -11.14 18.99 -17.88
CA GLY A 230 -11.65 18.77 -19.23
C GLY A 230 -13.16 18.55 -19.19
N HIS A 231 -13.89 19.53 -19.73
CA HIS A 231 -15.36 19.59 -19.92
C HIS A 231 -16.23 19.94 -18.71
N ALA A 232 -16.73 21.18 -18.77
CA ALA A 232 -17.80 21.71 -17.94
C ALA A 232 -19.11 20.92 -18.16
N ALA A 233 -19.51 20.12 -17.18
CA ALA A 233 -20.89 19.67 -17.03
C ALA A 233 -21.57 20.51 -15.94
N ARG A 234 -22.67 21.18 -16.31
CA ARG A 234 -23.50 21.96 -15.38
C ARG A 234 -24.10 21.02 -14.33
N ILE A 235 -23.82 21.28 -13.05
CA ILE A 235 -24.46 20.58 -11.92
C ILE A 235 -25.83 21.24 -11.68
N PRO A 236 -26.96 20.51 -11.70
CA PRO A 236 -28.25 21.04 -11.29
C PRO A 236 -28.33 21.09 -9.76
N SER A 237 -28.91 22.18 -9.25
CA SER A 237 -29.26 22.39 -7.84
C SER A 237 -30.22 21.32 -7.34
N MET A 238 -29.79 20.51 -6.37
CA MET A 238 -30.65 19.68 -5.52
C MET A 238 -30.36 20.03 -4.07
N GLY A 239 -31.32 20.68 -3.40
CA GLY A 239 -31.29 20.92 -1.96
C GLY A 239 -31.57 19.61 -1.22
N GLY A 240 -30.57 19.10 -0.52
CA GLY A 240 -30.67 17.99 0.40
C GLY A 240 -29.49 18.00 1.35
N THR A 241 -29.75 18.03 2.66
CA THR A 241 -28.75 17.90 3.72
C THR A 241 -28.02 16.55 3.56
N MET A 242 -26.78 16.57 3.05
CA MET A 242 -25.90 15.40 3.08
C MET A 242 -25.43 15.14 4.51
N THR A 243 -26.05 14.18 5.18
CA THR A 243 -25.42 13.48 6.30
C THR A 243 -24.39 12.52 5.73
N ALA A 244 -23.12 12.66 6.10
CA ALA A 244 -22.08 11.68 5.74
C ALA A 244 -22.43 10.33 6.38
N GLU A 245 -22.57 9.28 5.58
CA GLU A 245 -22.80 7.93 6.08
C GLU A 245 -21.58 7.45 6.89
N PRO A 246 -21.78 6.76 8.02
CA PRO A 246 -20.69 6.18 8.80
C PRO A 246 -19.97 5.11 7.96
N LEU A 247 -18.64 5.07 8.05
CA LEU A 247 -17.85 4.04 7.37
C LEU A 247 -18.28 2.64 7.84
N PRO A 248 -18.32 1.65 6.93
CA PRO A 248 -18.73 0.29 7.27
C PRO A 248 -17.77 -0.33 8.28
N ALA A 249 -18.27 -1.24 9.13
CA ALA A 249 -17.51 -1.80 10.24
C ALA A 249 -16.22 -2.52 9.81
N TRP A 250 -16.21 -3.13 8.62
CA TRP A 250 -15.02 -3.78 8.06
C TRP A 250 -13.90 -2.80 7.66
N ALA A 251 -14.14 -1.48 7.64
CA ALA A 251 -13.10 -0.48 7.44
C ALA A 251 -12.12 -0.39 8.62
N PHE A 252 -12.48 -0.96 9.77
CA PHE A 252 -11.67 -0.96 10.98
C PHE A 252 -11.28 -2.41 11.34
N PRO A 253 -10.02 -2.83 11.07
CA PRO A 253 -9.60 -4.18 11.38
C PRO A 253 -9.61 -4.43 12.91
N PRO A 254 -10.10 -5.59 13.37
CA PRO A 254 -10.06 -5.95 14.77
C PRO A 254 -8.62 -6.16 15.25
N PRO A 255 -8.35 -6.09 16.57
CA PRO A 255 -7.05 -6.45 17.13
C PRO A 255 -6.64 -7.86 16.70
N GLY A 256 -5.58 -7.97 15.89
CA GLY A 256 -5.09 -9.25 15.34
C GLY A 256 -5.44 -9.52 13.88
N GLY A 257 -6.23 -8.65 13.23
CA GLY A 257 -6.65 -8.78 11.83
C GLY A 257 -7.89 -9.64 11.66
N PHE A 258 -8.44 -9.65 10.44
CA PHE A 258 -9.60 -10.43 10.06
C PHE A 258 -9.25 -11.91 9.86
N THR A 259 -10.26 -12.77 9.94
CA THR A 259 -10.17 -14.20 9.70
C THR A 259 -10.93 -14.62 8.46
N ALA A 260 -10.61 -15.79 7.90
CA ALA A 260 -11.24 -16.32 6.70
C ALA A 260 -12.78 -16.45 6.83
N ASP A 261 -13.27 -16.78 8.02
CA ASP A 261 -14.71 -16.89 8.34
C ASP A 261 -15.39 -15.52 8.46
N ASP A 262 -14.63 -14.45 8.72
CA ASP A 262 -15.20 -13.12 8.85
C ASP A 262 -15.72 -12.59 7.51
N LEU A 263 -15.08 -12.98 6.39
CA LEU A 263 -15.49 -12.58 5.04
C LEU A 263 -16.95 -12.95 4.74
N ASP A 264 -17.42 -14.11 5.20
CA ASP A 264 -18.80 -14.57 4.97
C ASP A 264 -19.84 -13.83 5.81
N ARG A 265 -19.40 -13.12 6.85
CA ARG A 265 -20.27 -12.46 7.83
C ARG A 265 -20.30 -10.94 7.68
N MET A 266 -19.41 -10.37 6.88
CA MET A 266 -19.30 -8.93 6.69
C MET A 266 -20.34 -8.43 5.68
N PRO A 267 -21.26 -7.55 6.11
CA PRO A 267 -22.19 -6.92 5.18
C PRO A 267 -21.44 -5.93 4.29
N GLU A 268 -21.86 -5.83 3.03
CA GLU A 268 -21.42 -4.79 2.09
C GLU A 268 -19.91 -4.76 1.82
N LEU A 269 -19.25 -5.93 1.88
CA LEU A 269 -17.89 -6.05 1.36
C LEU A 269 -17.89 -5.76 -0.15
N PRO A 270 -16.90 -5.02 -0.66
CA PRO A 270 -16.66 -4.95 -2.08
C PRO A 270 -16.53 -6.36 -2.68
N PRO A 271 -17.09 -6.62 -3.87
CA PRO A 271 -16.87 -7.87 -4.58
C PRO A 271 -15.37 -8.13 -4.77
N HIS A 272 -15.00 -9.42 -4.87
CA HIS A 272 -13.61 -9.85 -5.07
C HIS A 272 -12.65 -9.34 -3.98
N THR A 273 -13.11 -9.35 -2.72
CA THR A 273 -12.27 -9.05 -1.57
C THR A 273 -11.52 -10.30 -1.14
N GLU A 274 -10.20 -10.22 -1.11
CA GLU A 274 -9.33 -11.29 -0.60
C GLU A 274 -8.92 -11.01 0.84
N LEU A 275 -8.57 -12.08 1.58
CA LEU A 275 -7.90 -11.97 2.87
C LEU A 275 -6.45 -12.46 2.77
N ILE A 276 -5.48 -11.59 3.03
CA ILE A 276 -4.06 -11.95 3.05
C ILE A 276 -3.44 -11.46 4.36
N ASP A 277 -2.82 -12.36 5.11
CA ASP A 277 -2.17 -12.06 6.39
C ASP A 277 -3.09 -11.34 7.41
N GLY A 278 -4.39 -11.63 7.36
CA GLY A 278 -5.41 -10.98 8.19
C GLY A 278 -5.81 -9.56 7.74
N SER A 279 -5.43 -9.13 6.54
CA SER A 279 -5.79 -7.85 5.95
C SER A 279 -6.70 -8.04 4.73
N LEU A 280 -7.71 -7.19 4.59
CA LEU A 280 -8.56 -7.16 3.40
C LEU A 280 -7.80 -6.54 2.24
N VAL A 281 -7.78 -7.23 1.11
CA VAL A 281 -7.19 -6.79 -0.15
C VAL A 281 -8.31 -6.63 -1.16
N PHE A 282 -8.46 -5.43 -1.69
CA PHE A 282 -9.49 -5.11 -2.68
C PHE A 282 -8.93 -5.17 -4.09
N VAL A 283 -9.76 -5.63 -5.02
CA VAL A 283 -9.43 -5.70 -6.44
C VAL A 283 -9.06 -4.32 -6.99
N SER A 284 -8.02 -4.26 -7.83
CA SER A 284 -7.61 -3.07 -8.58
C SER A 284 -8.12 -3.14 -10.02
N PRO A 285 -8.33 -2.00 -10.72
CA PRO A 285 -8.78 -2.01 -12.12
C PRO A 285 -7.85 -2.84 -13.01
N GLN A 286 -8.38 -3.92 -13.59
CA GLN A 286 -7.62 -4.84 -14.42
C GLN A 286 -7.27 -4.23 -15.79
N LYS A 287 -6.05 -4.49 -16.29
CA LYS A 287 -5.66 -4.13 -17.65
C LYS A 287 -6.24 -5.12 -18.67
N TYR A 288 -6.49 -4.67 -19.90
CA TYR A 288 -7.11 -5.49 -20.95
C TYR A 288 -6.39 -6.83 -21.22
N PHE A 289 -5.05 -6.89 -21.11
CA PHE A 289 -4.30 -8.14 -21.20
C PHE A 289 -4.76 -9.19 -20.19
N HIS A 290 -5.04 -8.78 -18.95
CA HIS A 290 -5.45 -9.70 -17.89
C HIS A 290 -6.77 -10.38 -18.27
N SER A 291 -7.75 -9.61 -18.75
CA SER A 291 -9.03 -10.13 -19.24
C SER A 291 -8.86 -11.09 -20.44
N LEU A 292 -7.97 -10.76 -21.39
CA LEU A 292 -7.68 -11.63 -22.54
C LEU A 292 -7.01 -12.96 -22.13
N ALA A 293 -6.00 -12.90 -21.28
CA ALA A 293 -5.26 -14.07 -20.79
C ALA A 293 -6.18 -14.99 -19.97
N MET A 294 -6.99 -14.38 -19.09
CA MET A 294 -8.03 -15.06 -18.34
C MET A 294 -9.02 -15.82 -19.24
N TYR A 295 -9.54 -15.17 -20.29
CA TYR A 295 -10.48 -15.79 -21.22
C TYR A 295 -9.83 -16.97 -21.97
N LEU A 296 -8.62 -16.75 -22.50
CA LEU A 296 -7.86 -17.76 -23.23
C LEU A 296 -7.62 -19.01 -22.38
N LEU A 297 -7.12 -18.83 -21.16
CA LEU A 297 -6.75 -19.94 -20.28
C LEU A 297 -7.99 -20.69 -19.79
N GLU A 298 -9.06 -20.00 -19.42
CA GLU A 298 -10.30 -20.67 -19.04
C GLU A 298 -10.86 -21.51 -20.19
N LYS A 299 -10.95 -20.93 -21.39
CA LYS A 299 -11.42 -21.65 -22.59
C LYS A 299 -10.59 -22.91 -22.82
N GLY A 300 -9.26 -22.79 -22.74
CA GLY A 300 -8.34 -23.91 -22.90
C GLY A 300 -8.49 -24.98 -21.83
N LEU A 301 -8.57 -24.58 -20.56
CA LEU A 301 -8.75 -25.50 -19.42
C LEU A 301 -10.09 -26.23 -19.49
N ARG A 302 -11.19 -25.52 -19.78
CA ARG A 302 -12.54 -26.12 -19.92
C ARG A 302 -12.62 -27.13 -21.06
N ALA A 303 -11.84 -26.96 -22.12
CA ALA A 303 -11.83 -27.91 -23.24
C ALA A 303 -11.23 -29.28 -22.88
N SER A 304 -10.40 -29.34 -21.83
CA SER A 304 -9.67 -30.55 -21.45
C SER A 304 -9.99 -31.08 -20.04
N VAL A 305 -10.75 -30.33 -19.24
CA VAL A 305 -11.05 -30.70 -17.84
C VAL A 305 -11.90 -31.98 -17.77
N PRO A 306 -11.52 -33.00 -16.98
CA PRO A 306 -12.32 -34.21 -16.81
C PRO A 306 -13.56 -33.96 -15.93
N GLU A 307 -14.55 -34.85 -16.00
CA GLU A 307 -15.81 -34.76 -15.23
C GLU A 307 -15.60 -34.72 -13.70
N SER A 308 -14.47 -35.24 -13.21
CA SER A 308 -14.12 -35.23 -11.78
C SER A 308 -13.62 -33.87 -11.28
N LEU A 309 -13.42 -32.88 -12.16
CA LEU A 309 -12.89 -31.56 -11.83
C LEU A 309 -13.79 -30.43 -12.37
N ARG A 310 -13.62 -29.21 -11.85
CA ARG A 310 -14.35 -28.01 -12.26
C ARG A 310 -13.39 -26.84 -12.44
N VAL A 311 -13.58 -26.06 -13.50
CA VAL A 311 -12.92 -24.75 -13.68
C VAL A 311 -13.76 -23.70 -12.95
N CYS A 312 -13.15 -23.03 -12.00
CA CYS A 312 -13.76 -22.02 -11.15
C CYS A 312 -12.98 -20.70 -11.26
N ARG A 313 -13.69 -19.59 -11.11
CA ARG A 313 -13.19 -18.22 -11.22
C ARG A 313 -13.90 -17.38 -10.18
N GLU A 314 -13.31 -16.26 -9.80
CA GLU A 314 -13.98 -15.26 -8.96
C GLU A 314 -14.46 -15.84 -7.61
N MET A 315 -13.72 -16.83 -7.10
CA MET A 315 -14.06 -17.55 -5.89
C MET A 315 -12.82 -17.69 -5.02
N THR A 316 -12.96 -17.33 -3.74
CA THR A 316 -11.87 -17.41 -2.77
C THR A 316 -11.53 -18.85 -2.38
N ILE A 317 -10.28 -19.09 -1.96
CA ILE A 317 -9.83 -20.37 -1.40
C ILE A 317 -9.31 -20.12 0.01
N ALA A 318 -9.96 -20.71 1.02
CA ALA A 318 -9.51 -20.69 2.40
C ALA A 318 -8.27 -21.58 2.56
N LEU A 319 -7.13 -20.95 2.86
CA LEU A 319 -5.84 -21.62 3.06
C LEU A 319 -5.58 -21.89 4.54
N ASP A 320 -5.87 -20.89 5.37
CA ASP A 320 -5.80 -20.97 6.83
C ASP A 320 -6.70 -19.89 7.45
N LYS A 321 -6.63 -19.73 8.78
CA LYS A 321 -7.44 -18.75 9.53
C LYS A 321 -7.27 -17.31 9.04
N ARG A 322 -6.10 -16.93 8.52
CA ARG A 322 -5.71 -15.55 8.16
C ARG A 322 -5.56 -15.35 6.65
N ASN A 323 -5.71 -16.39 5.85
CA ASN A 323 -5.46 -16.37 4.42
C ASN A 323 -6.62 -17.02 3.64
N ARG A 324 -7.31 -16.20 2.85
CA ARG A 324 -8.39 -16.57 1.93
C ARG A 324 -8.26 -15.77 0.62
N PRO A 325 -7.20 -16.00 -0.18
CA PRO A 325 -7.02 -15.37 -1.49
C PRO A 325 -8.09 -15.76 -2.51
N GLU A 326 -8.23 -14.96 -3.55
CA GLU A 326 -9.01 -15.24 -4.76
C GLU A 326 -8.03 -15.46 -5.92
N PRO A 327 -7.80 -16.71 -6.38
CA PRO A 327 -7.03 -16.94 -7.59
C PRO A 327 -7.84 -16.55 -8.83
N ASP A 328 -7.15 -16.09 -9.88
CA ASP A 328 -7.79 -15.72 -11.15
C ASP A 328 -8.52 -16.91 -11.80
N ILE A 329 -7.91 -18.10 -11.72
CA ILE A 329 -8.53 -19.37 -12.12
C ILE A 329 -8.12 -20.45 -11.12
N ALA A 330 -9.07 -21.26 -10.69
CA ALA A 330 -8.84 -22.48 -9.93
C ALA A 330 -9.42 -23.70 -10.64
N ILE A 331 -8.75 -24.84 -10.51
CA ILE A 331 -9.33 -26.14 -10.80
C ILE A 331 -9.61 -26.83 -9.47
N LEU A 332 -10.87 -27.20 -9.27
CA LEU A 332 -11.38 -27.79 -8.04
C LEU A 332 -11.85 -29.22 -8.29
N ARG A 333 -11.84 -30.06 -7.25
CA ARG A 333 -12.55 -31.35 -7.27
C ARG A 333 -14.05 -31.10 -7.44
N ALA A 334 -14.69 -31.87 -8.31
CA ALA A 334 -16.11 -31.69 -8.61
C ALA A 334 -17.01 -31.89 -7.38
N GLU A 335 -16.60 -32.70 -6.42
CA GLU A 335 -17.32 -32.97 -5.17
C GLU A 335 -17.35 -31.77 -4.20
N ALA A 336 -16.44 -30.80 -4.38
CA ALA A 336 -16.40 -29.58 -3.56
C ALA A 336 -17.49 -28.57 -3.95
N VAL A 337 -18.09 -28.72 -5.14
CA VAL A 337 -19.15 -27.85 -5.64
C VAL A 337 -20.49 -28.54 -5.37
N THR A 338 -21.30 -27.97 -4.47
CA THR A 338 -22.62 -28.49 -4.16
C THR A 338 -23.59 -28.28 -5.33
N THR A 339 -24.67 -29.05 -5.34
CA THR A 339 -25.70 -28.95 -6.39
C THR A 339 -26.39 -27.58 -6.42
N GLU A 340 -26.52 -26.92 -5.27
CA GLU A 340 -27.20 -25.61 -5.14
C GLU A 340 -26.28 -24.42 -5.41
N ALA A 341 -24.95 -24.63 -5.48
CA ALA A 341 -23.95 -23.61 -5.77
C ALA A 341 -24.00 -22.36 -4.86
N HIS A 342 -24.19 -22.58 -3.55
CA HIS A 342 -24.26 -21.50 -2.53
C HIS A 342 -22.91 -21.15 -1.90
N GLU A 343 -21.81 -21.73 -2.38
CA GLU A 343 -20.48 -21.49 -1.84
C GLU A 343 -20.07 -20.02 -2.00
N THR A 344 -19.43 -19.48 -0.97
CA THR A 344 -18.76 -18.17 -0.98
C THR A 344 -17.23 -18.32 -1.11
N GLY A 345 -16.75 -19.55 -1.18
CA GLY A 345 -15.35 -19.93 -1.32
C GLY A 345 -15.16 -21.43 -1.13
N PHE A 346 -13.95 -21.91 -1.41
CA PHE A 346 -13.58 -23.33 -1.33
C PHE A 346 -12.42 -23.57 -0.35
N GLN A 347 -12.14 -24.82 -0.02
CA GLN A 347 -11.02 -25.18 0.84
C GLN A 347 -9.78 -25.49 0.00
N ALA A 348 -8.59 -25.24 0.55
CA ALA A 348 -7.33 -25.55 -0.15
C ALA A 348 -7.21 -27.04 -0.56
N ALA A 349 -7.78 -27.95 0.23
CA ALA A 349 -7.77 -29.39 -0.04
C ALA A 349 -8.54 -29.80 -1.32
N ASP A 350 -9.48 -28.96 -1.75
CA ASP A 350 -10.30 -29.18 -2.94
C ASP A 350 -9.63 -28.66 -4.21
N ALA A 351 -8.64 -27.77 -4.08
CA ALA A 351 -7.93 -27.16 -5.18
C ALA A 351 -6.79 -28.07 -5.69
N VAL A 352 -6.83 -28.39 -6.99
CA VAL A 352 -5.78 -29.16 -7.68
C VAL A 352 -4.83 -28.28 -8.49
N LEU A 353 -5.31 -27.15 -9.00
CA LEU A 353 -4.50 -26.14 -9.71
C LEU A 353 -5.02 -24.75 -9.37
N VAL A 354 -4.11 -23.81 -9.09
CA VAL A 354 -4.42 -22.36 -9.03
C VAL A 354 -3.55 -21.60 -10.02
N VAL A 355 -4.14 -20.61 -10.67
CA VAL A 355 -3.50 -19.79 -11.72
C VAL A 355 -3.61 -18.33 -11.31
N GLU A 356 -2.50 -17.61 -11.38
CA GLU A 356 -2.43 -16.16 -11.16
C GLU A 356 -1.89 -15.47 -12.40
N VAL A 357 -2.57 -14.42 -12.84
CA VAL A 357 -2.22 -13.56 -13.97
C VAL A 357 -1.67 -12.24 -13.45
N VAL A 358 -0.35 -12.13 -13.50
CA VAL A 358 0.40 -11.02 -12.92
C VAL A 358 -0.06 -9.69 -13.52
N SER A 359 -0.55 -8.80 -12.65
CA SER A 359 -0.77 -7.38 -12.96
C SER A 359 0.25 -6.51 -12.22
N PRO A 360 0.55 -5.28 -12.69
CA PRO A 360 1.46 -4.38 -11.97
C PRO A 360 1.06 -4.09 -10.52
N GLU A 361 -0.24 -4.07 -10.23
CA GLU A 361 -0.81 -3.72 -8.93
C GLU A 361 -0.79 -4.91 -7.94
N SER A 362 -0.71 -6.14 -8.45
CA SER A 362 -0.64 -7.39 -7.68
C SER A 362 0.69 -8.13 -7.80
N GLU A 363 1.66 -7.58 -8.55
CA GLU A 363 2.91 -8.25 -8.95
C GLU A 363 3.64 -8.95 -7.81
N SER A 364 3.84 -8.25 -6.68
CA SER A 364 4.52 -8.83 -5.52
C SER A 364 3.72 -9.96 -4.87
N ARG A 365 2.39 -9.80 -4.79
CA ARG A 365 1.51 -10.84 -4.22
C ARG A 365 1.51 -12.08 -5.10
N ASP A 366 1.33 -11.92 -6.40
CA ASP A 366 1.17 -13.05 -7.33
C ASP A 366 2.50 -13.78 -7.58
N ARG A 367 3.63 -13.06 -7.60
CA ARG A 367 4.95 -13.67 -7.80
C ARG A 367 5.58 -14.24 -6.54
N LYS A 368 5.29 -13.69 -5.37
CA LYS A 368 5.97 -14.04 -4.12
C LYS A 368 5.01 -14.59 -3.07
N ARG A 369 4.05 -13.78 -2.63
CA ARG A 369 3.26 -14.10 -1.42
C ARG A 369 2.23 -15.21 -1.64
N LYS A 370 1.34 -15.07 -2.62
CA LYS A 370 0.30 -16.07 -2.92
C LYS A 370 0.91 -17.47 -3.23
N PRO A 371 1.98 -17.60 -4.04
CA PRO A 371 2.62 -18.90 -4.27
C PRO A 371 3.13 -19.58 -2.98
N GLN A 372 3.70 -18.81 -2.05
CA GLN A 372 4.13 -19.34 -0.75
C GLN A 372 2.93 -19.86 0.03
N LEU A 373 1.86 -19.07 0.13
CA LEU A 373 0.65 -19.43 0.86
C LEU A 373 -0.02 -20.68 0.26
N TYR A 374 -0.14 -20.76 -1.07
CA TYR A 374 -0.69 -21.93 -1.76
C TYR A 374 0.14 -23.19 -1.52
N ALA A 375 1.48 -23.08 -1.55
CA ALA A 375 2.37 -24.21 -1.31
C ALA A 375 2.33 -24.68 0.16
N GLU A 376 2.29 -23.74 1.11
CA GLU A 376 2.11 -24.02 2.53
C GLU A 376 0.77 -24.74 2.78
N ALA A 377 -0.30 -24.30 2.13
CA ALA A 377 -1.62 -24.92 2.19
C ALA A 377 -1.69 -26.29 1.48
N GLY A 378 -0.74 -26.61 0.62
CA GLY A 378 -0.60 -27.93 -0.01
C GLY A 378 -1.27 -28.07 -1.38
N ILE A 379 -1.56 -26.96 -2.08
CA ILE A 379 -2.14 -27.01 -3.42
C ILE A 379 -1.12 -27.60 -4.41
N PRO A 380 -1.42 -28.70 -5.13
CA PRO A 380 -0.40 -29.45 -5.87
C PRO A 380 0.22 -28.71 -7.07
N HIS A 381 -0.58 -27.95 -7.82
CA HIS A 381 -0.12 -27.28 -9.04
C HIS A 381 -0.38 -25.77 -8.97
N PHE A 382 0.58 -24.99 -9.46
CA PHE A 382 0.47 -23.54 -9.52
C PHE A 382 0.99 -23.02 -10.86
N TRP A 383 0.25 -22.12 -11.51
CA TRP A 383 0.67 -21.44 -12.72
C TRP A 383 0.77 -19.94 -12.50
N LEU A 384 1.89 -19.36 -12.94
CA LEU A 384 2.10 -17.92 -12.97
C LEU A 384 2.09 -17.46 -14.42
N VAL A 385 1.16 -16.57 -14.75
CA VAL A 385 0.95 -16.06 -16.11
C VAL A 385 1.46 -14.63 -16.17
N GLU A 386 2.43 -14.38 -17.03
CA GLU A 386 3.06 -13.08 -17.19
C GLU A 386 2.81 -12.51 -18.57
N HIS A 387 2.86 -11.18 -18.68
CA HIS A 387 2.78 -10.49 -19.96
C HIS A 387 4.11 -10.63 -20.72
N GLY A 388 4.08 -11.36 -21.83
CA GLY A 388 5.22 -11.56 -22.73
C GLY A 388 5.39 -10.44 -23.76
N GLU A 389 5.92 -10.80 -24.92
CA GLU A 389 6.03 -9.91 -26.07
C GLU A 389 4.67 -9.67 -26.73
N GLY A 390 4.37 -8.41 -27.09
CA GLY A 390 3.08 -8.05 -27.66
C GLY A 390 1.95 -8.26 -26.66
N ARG A 391 0.99 -9.13 -26.97
CA ARG A 391 -0.09 -9.51 -26.06
C ARG A 391 -0.05 -10.99 -25.65
N ARG A 392 1.07 -11.67 -25.93
CA ARG A 392 1.20 -13.11 -25.71
C ARG A 392 1.51 -13.41 -24.24
N PRO A 393 0.79 -14.33 -23.58
CA PRO A 393 1.10 -14.73 -22.22
C PRO A 393 2.33 -15.64 -22.19
N VAL A 394 3.13 -15.51 -21.14
CA VAL A 394 4.17 -16.48 -20.78
C VAL A 394 3.68 -17.21 -19.53
N VAL A 395 3.52 -18.53 -19.63
CA VAL A 395 3.00 -19.32 -18.51
C VAL A 395 4.12 -20.14 -17.90
N GLN A 396 4.47 -19.81 -16.66
CA GLN A 396 5.37 -20.60 -15.85
C GLN A 396 4.55 -21.60 -15.02
N VAL A 397 4.94 -22.86 -15.06
CA VAL A 397 4.21 -23.96 -14.43
C VAL A 397 5.05 -24.53 -13.30
N PHE A 398 4.41 -24.74 -12.16
CA PHE A 398 5.04 -25.21 -10.95
C PHE A 398 4.29 -26.41 -10.35
N GLU A 399 5.05 -27.29 -9.71
CA GLU A 399 4.55 -28.40 -8.91
C GLU A 399 5.03 -28.28 -7.47
N LEU A 400 4.17 -28.66 -6.54
CA LEU A 400 4.45 -28.61 -5.12
C LEU A 400 5.48 -29.67 -4.73
N ASN A 401 6.59 -29.23 -4.12
CA ASN A 401 7.42 -30.12 -3.33
C ASN A 401 6.77 -30.33 -1.96
N THR A 402 6.22 -31.53 -1.74
CA THR A 402 5.50 -31.87 -0.51
C THR A 402 6.39 -31.93 0.73
N VAL A 403 7.70 -32.08 0.57
CA VAL A 403 8.67 -32.12 1.67
C VAL A 403 9.00 -30.70 2.13
N THR A 404 9.31 -29.80 1.21
CA THR A 404 9.71 -28.42 1.54
C THR A 404 8.54 -27.45 1.65
N ARG A 405 7.33 -27.86 1.22
CA ARG A 405 6.15 -26.98 1.10
C ARG A 405 6.43 -25.75 0.23
N THR A 406 7.16 -25.95 -0.86
CA THR A 406 7.50 -24.90 -1.83
C THR A 406 7.24 -25.38 -3.26
N TYR A 407 6.91 -24.46 -4.15
CA TYR A 407 6.79 -24.76 -5.57
C TYR A 407 8.14 -24.91 -6.26
N VAL A 408 8.22 -25.87 -7.19
CA VAL A 408 9.38 -26.10 -8.07
C VAL A 408 8.93 -25.89 -9.52
N PRO A 409 9.63 -25.07 -10.32
CA PRO A 409 9.27 -24.85 -11.71
C PRO A 409 9.48 -26.12 -12.54
N THR A 410 8.48 -26.49 -13.32
CA THR A 410 8.52 -27.67 -14.22
C THR A 410 8.49 -27.30 -15.70
N GLY A 411 8.12 -26.06 -16.05
CA GLY A 411 8.18 -25.57 -17.42
C GLY A 411 7.86 -24.09 -17.58
N ILE A 412 8.25 -23.53 -18.72
CA ILE A 412 7.91 -22.17 -19.17
C ILE A 412 7.38 -22.28 -20.60
N TYR A 413 6.19 -21.75 -20.85
CA TYR A 413 5.46 -21.91 -22.10
C TYR A 413 5.14 -20.54 -22.72
N HIS A 414 5.46 -20.39 -24.01
CA HIS A 414 5.30 -19.13 -24.75
C HIS A 414 4.24 -19.19 -25.86
N GLU A 415 4.07 -20.36 -26.50
CA GLU A 415 3.16 -20.52 -27.65
C GLU A 415 2.06 -21.55 -27.39
N ARG A 416 2.36 -22.63 -26.67
CA ARG A 416 1.41 -23.70 -26.39
C ARG A 416 1.76 -24.40 -25.09
N ILE A 417 0.77 -24.63 -24.24
CA ILE A 417 0.90 -25.45 -23.03
C ILE A 417 0.48 -26.87 -23.39
N LYS A 418 1.37 -27.84 -23.19
CA LYS A 418 1.05 -29.26 -23.33
C LYS A 418 1.59 -30.03 -22.13
N LEU A 419 0.69 -30.44 -21.25
CA LEU A 419 1.03 -31.03 -19.95
C LEU A 419 0.24 -32.31 -19.71
N PRO A 420 0.84 -33.34 -19.09
CA PRO A 420 0.11 -34.55 -18.68
C PRO A 420 -0.57 -34.42 -17.30
N VAL A 421 -0.20 -33.40 -16.51
CA VAL A 421 -0.65 -33.18 -15.13
C VAL A 421 -1.13 -31.73 -14.94
N PRO A 422 -2.10 -31.46 -14.03
CA PRO A 422 -2.87 -32.41 -13.22
C PRO A 422 -3.78 -33.36 -14.03
N PHE A 423 -4.04 -33.01 -15.28
CA PHE A 423 -4.68 -33.83 -16.29
C PHE A 423 -4.05 -33.47 -17.64
N THR A 424 -4.45 -34.17 -18.71
CA THR A 424 -3.96 -33.82 -20.05
C THR A 424 -4.49 -32.46 -20.45
N ILE A 425 -3.60 -31.47 -20.59
CA ILE A 425 -3.92 -30.10 -20.96
C ILE A 425 -3.22 -29.77 -22.28
N ASP A 426 -3.96 -29.16 -23.20
CA ASP A 426 -3.44 -28.65 -24.47
C ASP A 426 -4.07 -27.28 -24.79
N ILE A 427 -3.31 -26.21 -24.63
CA ILE A 427 -3.78 -24.82 -24.80
C ILE A 427 -2.84 -24.08 -25.75
N ASP A 428 -3.37 -23.60 -26.88
CA ASP A 428 -2.64 -22.73 -27.80
C ASP A 428 -2.68 -21.27 -27.29
N LEU A 429 -1.54 -20.78 -26.79
CA LEU A 429 -1.42 -19.43 -26.24
C LEU A 429 -1.40 -18.36 -27.32
N THR A 430 -1.17 -18.73 -28.58
CA THR A 430 -1.19 -17.77 -29.70
C THR A 430 -2.61 -17.37 -30.10
N GLU A 431 -3.64 -18.11 -29.68
CA GLU A 431 -5.05 -17.74 -29.92
C GLU A 431 -5.42 -16.38 -29.33
N ILE A 432 -4.68 -15.89 -28.32
CA ILE A 432 -4.88 -14.54 -27.78
C ILE A 432 -4.73 -13.46 -28.86
N ASP A 433 -3.99 -13.75 -29.95
CA ASP A 433 -3.80 -12.85 -31.07
C ASP A 433 -5.09 -12.62 -31.89
N HIS A 434 -6.13 -13.41 -31.64
CA HIS A 434 -7.42 -13.35 -32.31
C HIS A 434 -8.58 -12.94 -31.40
N LEU A 435 -8.30 -12.62 -30.13
CA LEU A 435 -9.28 -12.15 -29.13
C LEU A 435 -9.41 -10.63 -29.07
#